data_AF-A0A930ZLP7-F1
#
_entry.id   AF-A0A930ZLP7-F1
#
_cell.length_a   1.000
_cell.length_b   1.000
_cell.length_c   1.000
_cell.angle_alpha   90.00
_cell.angle_beta   90.00
_cell.angle_gamma   90.00
#
_symmetry.space_group_name_H-M   'P 1'
#
loop_
_entity.id
_entity.type
_entity.pdbx_description
1 polymer ?
#
loop_
_entity_poly.entity_id
_entity_poly.type
_entity_poly.pdbx_seq_one_letter_code
_entity_poly.pdbx_strand_id
1 'polypeptide(L)'
;MKKKTITFLLLAIIILLISSVVIIYKRSNDNSNNNVQKTEQTTENEGEDVQMVEQVQTIKMQVYEINNDLIRIKRNNAILTLLIIIAFILYVLSFLIKRKTYKHRSKSSRSSNIDFELDIKRKVRRLEVRSDESYSTIRGLYKKVENLENNFSKIQESTKLSTCETEVNQNSIPKEENESEDKSFTPNKIKYLKGKTGDKFKREVDTEDHETFYRLEKNGNIGFFEFCGNQEGALGNFSAIFDNVCDYEGDPTRAKKIINIEPGQVELNEGYWKVSKKAKIKVE
;
A
#
# COMPACT_ATOMS: atom_id res chain seq x y z
N MET A 1 23.81 -0.93 28.99
CA MET A 1 23.18 -0.53 30.28
C MET A 1 21.96 0.40 30.16
N LYS A 2 21.89 1.36 29.22
CA LYS A 2 20.83 2.40 29.15
C LYS A 2 19.36 1.95 28.96
N LYS A 3 19.07 0.68 28.61
CA LYS A 3 17.69 0.20 28.39
C LYS A 3 16.99 -0.26 29.66
N LYS A 4 17.73 -0.80 30.63
CA LYS A 4 17.16 -1.26 31.89
C LYS A 4 16.73 -0.07 32.76
N THR A 5 17.51 1.01 32.76
CA THR A 5 17.22 2.25 33.49
C THR A 5 15.91 2.92 33.06
N ILE A 6 15.59 2.92 31.76
CA ILE A 6 14.33 3.52 31.25
C ILE A 6 13.11 2.72 31.70
N THR A 7 13.17 1.38 31.69
CA THR A 7 12.09 0.53 32.19
C THR A 7 11.87 0.68 33.70
N PHE A 8 12.93 0.80 34.49
CA PHE A 8 12.81 1.05 35.93
C PHE A 8 12.20 2.43 36.23
N LEU A 9 12.59 3.45 35.46
CA LEU A 9 12.03 4.80 35.59
C LEU A 9 10.51 4.81 35.31
N LEU A 10 10.07 4.15 34.22
CA LEU A 10 8.66 4.04 33.88
C LEU A 10 7.86 3.29 34.97
N LEU A 11 8.42 2.21 35.52
CA LEU A 11 7.78 1.44 36.57
C LEU A 11 7.64 2.28 37.86
N ALA A 12 8.66 3.07 38.20
CA ALA A 12 8.61 3.98 39.35
C ALA A 12 7.56 5.09 39.18
N ILE A 13 7.41 5.66 37.97
CA ILE A 13 6.37 6.65 37.68
C ILE A 13 4.97 6.03 37.82
N ILE A 14 4.76 4.80 37.34
CA ILE A 14 3.48 4.09 37.48
C ILE A 14 3.15 3.84 38.95
N ILE A 15 4.13 3.41 39.75
CA ILE A 15 3.94 3.20 41.20
C ILE A 15 3.56 4.51 41.89
N LEU A 16 4.25 5.62 41.59
CA LEU A 16 3.92 6.94 42.16
C LEU A 16 2.52 7.40 41.79
N LEU A 17 2.08 7.18 40.55
CA LEU A 17 0.72 7.51 40.12
C LEU A 17 -0.32 6.68 40.88
N ILE A 18 -0.12 5.37 41.01
CA ILE A 18 -1.04 4.49 41.76
C ILE A 18 -1.10 4.93 43.25
N SER A 19 0.05 5.18 43.87
CA SER A 19 0.11 5.65 45.26
C SER A 19 -0.61 6.99 45.44
N SER A 20 -0.49 7.92 44.49
CA SER A 20 -1.19 9.21 44.55
C SER A 20 -2.71 9.06 44.50
N VAL A 21 -3.24 8.16 43.66
CA VAL A 21 -4.67 7.87 43.57
C VAL A 21 -5.21 7.25 44.86
N VAL A 22 -4.46 6.32 45.46
CA VAL A 22 -4.84 5.70 46.75
C VAL A 22 -4.90 6.74 47.87
N ILE A 23 -3.93 7.65 47.93
CA ILE A 23 -3.90 8.74 48.93
C ILE A 23 -5.08 9.68 48.74
N ILE A 24 -5.39 10.07 47.50
CA ILE A 24 -6.55 10.93 47.19
C ILE A 24 -7.86 10.24 47.60
N TYR A 25 -7.99 8.94 47.32
CA TYR A 25 -9.18 8.16 47.67
C TYR A 25 -9.38 8.07 49.18
N LYS A 26 -8.30 7.77 49.94
CA LYS A 26 -8.34 7.71 51.40
C LYS A 26 -8.74 9.06 52.01
N ARG A 27 -8.14 10.16 51.53
CA ARG A 27 -8.44 11.52 52.01
C ARG A 27 -9.87 11.95 51.69
N SER A 28 -10.42 11.54 50.54
CA SER A 28 -11.82 11.82 50.20
C SER A 28 -12.81 11.05 51.09
N ASN A 29 -12.45 9.83 51.52
CA ASN A 29 -13.29 9.02 52.39
C ASN A 29 -13.34 9.59 53.82
N ASP A 30 -12.18 9.97 54.36
CA ASP A 30 -12.06 10.52 55.71
C ASP A 30 -12.81 11.87 55.85
N ASN A 31 -12.78 12.71 54.81
CA ASN A 31 -13.53 13.97 54.78
C ASN A 31 -15.06 13.78 54.68
N SER A 32 -15.53 12.67 54.10
CA SER A 32 -16.96 12.38 54.00
C SER A 32 -17.55 11.99 55.36
N ASN A 33 -16.82 11.20 56.14
CA ASN A 33 -17.29 10.74 57.46
C ASN A 33 -17.36 11.88 58.48
N ASN A 34 -16.44 12.86 58.41
CA ASN A 34 -16.42 13.97 59.35
C ASN A 34 -17.55 15.00 59.14
N ASN A 35 -18.10 15.12 57.94
CA ASN A 35 -19.19 16.08 57.66
C ASN A 35 -20.59 15.53 58.01
N VAL A 36 -20.78 14.21 58.00
CA VAL A 36 -22.06 13.59 58.36
C VAL A 36 -22.32 13.72 59.87
N GLN A 37 -21.31 13.46 60.72
CA GLN A 37 -21.46 13.57 62.18
C GLN A 37 -21.72 15.00 62.69
N LYS A 38 -21.20 16.02 62.00
CA LYS A 38 -21.36 17.42 62.43
C LYS A 38 -22.76 17.97 62.16
N THR A 39 -23.50 17.38 61.20
CA THR A 39 -24.83 17.84 60.81
C THR A 39 -25.93 17.26 61.72
N GLU A 40 -25.70 16.09 62.32
CA GLU A 40 -26.67 15.45 63.22
C GLU A 40 -26.76 16.09 64.62
N GLN A 41 -25.72 16.79 65.08
CA GLN A 41 -25.67 17.37 66.44
C GLN A 41 -26.32 18.76 66.60
N THR A 42 -26.88 19.36 65.54
CA THR A 42 -27.35 20.78 65.61
C THR A 42 -28.88 20.94 65.63
N THR A 43 -29.69 19.89 65.69
CA THR A 43 -31.18 20.02 65.71
C THR A 43 -31.87 19.30 66.87
N GLU A 44 -31.37 19.50 68.08
CA GLU A 44 -32.07 19.15 69.32
C GLU A 44 -32.09 20.40 70.21
N ASN A 45 -32.96 21.36 69.90
CA ASN A 45 -33.57 22.25 70.87
C ASN A 45 -34.55 23.22 70.19
N GLU A 46 -35.61 23.50 70.94
CA GLU A 46 -36.71 24.44 70.70
C GLU A 46 -37.89 23.90 69.89
N GLY A 47 -39.03 23.88 70.59
CA GLY A 47 -40.33 23.54 70.03
C GLY A 47 -40.85 24.68 69.20
N GLU A 48 -41.13 24.40 67.93
CA GLU A 48 -41.66 25.36 66.98
C GLU A 48 -42.80 24.79 66.14
N ASP A 49 -43.60 25.76 65.70
CA ASP A 49 -44.78 25.73 64.86
C ASP A 49 -44.82 24.59 63.82
N VAL A 50 -45.98 23.94 63.69
CA VAL A 50 -46.18 22.73 62.87
C VAL A 50 -45.76 22.96 61.40
N GLN A 51 -45.88 24.19 60.90
CA GLN A 51 -45.45 24.56 59.55
C GLN A 51 -43.93 24.62 59.37
N MET A 52 -43.17 25.03 60.40
CA MET A 52 -41.70 25.04 60.33
C MET A 52 -41.14 23.62 60.39
N VAL A 53 -41.77 22.72 61.14
CA VAL A 53 -41.35 21.31 61.21
C VAL A 53 -41.43 20.63 59.83
N GLU A 54 -42.50 20.89 59.06
CA GLU A 54 -42.67 20.32 57.72
C GLU A 54 -41.64 20.86 56.71
N GLN A 55 -41.34 22.16 56.78
CA GLN A 55 -40.29 22.77 55.96
C GLN A 55 -38.90 22.22 56.29
N VAL A 56 -38.58 22.04 57.58
CA VAL A 56 -37.31 21.46 58.03
C VAL A 56 -37.18 20.01 57.55
N GLN A 57 -38.25 19.21 57.58
CA GLN A 57 -38.23 17.84 57.06
C GLN A 57 -38.00 17.79 55.54
N THR A 58 -38.65 18.69 54.79
CA THR A 58 -38.46 18.81 53.34
C THR A 58 -37.02 19.18 52.99
N ILE A 59 -36.44 20.14 53.71
CA ILE A 59 -35.03 20.54 53.54
C ILE A 59 -34.09 19.38 53.88
N LYS A 60 -34.34 18.64 54.97
CA LYS A 60 -33.54 17.46 55.33
C LYS A 60 -33.56 16.40 54.22
N MET A 61 -34.73 16.16 53.61
CA MET A 61 -34.87 15.22 52.51
C MET A 61 -34.12 15.66 51.25
N GLN A 62 -34.20 16.95 50.89
CA GLN A 62 -33.45 17.51 49.76
C GLN A 62 -31.94 17.44 49.98
N VAL A 63 -31.45 17.73 51.19
CA VAL A 63 -30.02 17.60 51.53
C VAL A 63 -29.54 16.15 51.40
N TYR A 64 -30.37 15.18 51.80
CA TYR A 64 -30.06 13.76 51.65
C TYR A 64 -29.96 13.34 50.17
N GLU A 65 -30.91 13.78 49.34
CA GLU A 65 -30.92 13.49 47.90
C GLU A 65 -29.69 14.10 47.20
N ILE A 66 -29.38 15.37 47.47
CA ILE A 66 -28.20 16.05 46.92
C ILE A 66 -26.90 15.35 47.33
N ASN A 67 -26.79 14.89 48.59
CA ASN A 67 -25.60 14.17 49.06
C ASN A 67 -25.44 12.82 48.36
N ASN A 68 -26.54 12.09 48.13
CA ASN A 68 -26.50 10.83 47.39
C ASN A 68 -26.09 11.02 45.94
N ASP A 69 -26.59 12.06 45.27
CA ASP A 69 -26.17 12.39 43.91
C ASP A 69 -24.69 12.79 43.84
N LEU A 70 -24.21 13.55 44.82
CA LEU A 70 -22.79 13.89 44.92
C LEU A 70 -21.90 12.64 45.06
N ILE A 71 -22.32 11.68 45.90
CA ILE A 71 -21.61 10.40 46.08
C ILE A 71 -21.59 9.61 44.77
N ARG A 72 -22.72 9.58 44.06
CA ARG A 72 -22.84 8.89 42.76
C ARG A 72 -21.93 9.53 41.70
N ILE A 73 -21.88 10.86 41.62
CA ILE A 73 -21.00 11.59 40.71
C ILE A 73 -19.53 11.32 41.02
N LYS A 74 -19.13 11.35 42.31
CA LYS A 74 -17.75 11.03 42.72
C LYS A 74 -17.36 9.60 42.33
N ARG A 75 -18.25 8.63 42.51
CA ARG A 75 -18.01 7.23 42.11
C ARG A 75 -17.87 7.10 40.59
N ASN A 76 -18.73 7.75 39.81
CA ASN A 76 -18.66 7.72 38.35
C ASN A 76 -17.35 8.33 37.83
N ASN A 77 -16.90 9.45 38.41
CA ASN A 77 -15.63 10.07 38.06
C ASN A 77 -14.43 9.18 38.42
N ALA A 78 -14.48 8.46 39.55
CA ALA A 78 -13.45 7.49 39.91
C ALA A 78 -13.38 6.34 38.90
N ILE A 79 -14.53 5.81 38.46
CA ILE A 79 -14.60 4.75 37.43
C ILE A 79 -14.04 5.26 36.09
N LEU A 80 -14.42 6.47 35.66
CA LEU A 80 -13.91 7.08 34.43
C LEU A 80 -12.38 7.22 34.46
N THR A 81 -11.84 7.69 35.59
CA THR A 81 -10.39 7.83 35.80
C THR A 81 -9.70 6.47 35.68
N LEU A 82 -10.29 5.42 36.25
CA LEU A 82 -9.76 4.05 36.18
C LEU A 82 -9.77 3.51 34.74
N LEU A 83 -10.83 3.78 33.96
CA LEU A 83 -10.89 3.41 32.54
C LEU A 83 -9.80 4.10 31.71
N ILE A 84 -9.53 5.38 31.96
CA ILE A 84 -8.46 6.13 31.28
C ILE A 84 -7.08 5.51 31.60
N ILE A 85 -6.84 5.14 32.86
CA ILE A 85 -5.59 4.49 33.27
C ILE A 85 -5.42 3.14 32.56
N ILE A 86 -6.48 2.31 32.49
CA ILE A 86 -6.44 1.03 31.78
C ILE A 86 -6.13 1.23 30.29
N ALA A 87 -6.81 2.17 29.63
CA ALA A 87 -6.57 2.50 28.23
C ALA A 87 -5.12 2.93 27.98
N PHE A 88 -4.53 3.71 28.89
CA PHE A 88 -3.13 4.12 28.82
C PHE A 88 -2.17 2.93 28.96
N ILE A 89 -2.42 2.01 29.90
CA ILE A 89 -1.61 0.79 30.06
C ILE A 89 -1.65 -0.06 28.80
N LEU A 90 -2.84 -0.26 28.22
CA LEU A 90 -3.01 -1.01 26.97
C LEU A 90 -2.25 -0.35 25.81
N TYR A 91 -2.33 0.98 25.69
CA TYR A 91 -1.58 1.74 24.68
C TYR A 91 -0.07 1.52 24.81
N VAL A 92 0.47 1.59 26.04
CA VAL A 92 1.90 1.34 26.31
C VAL A 92 2.28 -0.11 25.97
N LEU A 93 1.46 -1.10 26.33
CA LEU A 93 1.70 -2.50 26.00
C LEU A 93 1.74 -2.73 24.47
N SER A 94 0.77 -2.19 23.73
CA SER A 94 0.75 -2.24 22.26
C SER A 94 2.00 -1.60 21.66
N PHE A 95 2.44 -0.45 22.19
CA PHE A 95 3.66 0.22 21.77
C PHE A 95 4.91 -0.64 22.03
N LEU A 96 5.01 -1.30 23.19
CA LEU A 96 6.12 -2.19 23.52
C LEU A 96 6.16 -3.44 22.62
N ILE A 97 5.00 -4.05 22.34
CA ILE A 97 4.89 -5.19 21.41
C ILE A 97 5.37 -4.78 20.02
N LYS A 98 4.86 -3.66 19.49
CA LYS A 98 5.29 -3.12 18.20
C LYS A 98 6.81 -2.88 18.20
N ARG A 99 7.36 -2.26 19.23
CA ARG A 99 8.81 -2.02 19.32
C ARG A 99 9.64 -3.32 19.32
N LYS A 100 9.14 -4.40 19.94
CA LYS A 100 9.83 -5.71 19.96
C LYS A 100 9.81 -6.38 18.58
N THR A 101 8.69 -6.32 17.86
CA THR A 101 8.57 -6.92 16.51
C THR A 101 9.41 -6.19 15.47
N TYR A 102 9.47 -4.86 15.50
CA TYR A 102 10.38 -4.08 14.65
C TYR A 102 11.86 -4.44 14.87
N LYS A 103 12.25 -4.69 16.12
CA LYS A 103 13.63 -5.04 16.45
C LYS A 103 14.01 -6.48 16.07
N HIS A 104 13.04 -7.40 16.02
CA HIS A 104 13.30 -8.77 15.56
C HIS A 104 13.44 -8.85 14.03
N ARG A 105 12.69 -8.03 13.28
CA ARG A 105 12.88 -7.89 11.81
C ARG A 105 14.23 -7.27 11.43
N SER A 106 14.82 -6.44 12.29
CA SER A 106 16.12 -5.81 12.00
C SER A 106 17.36 -6.69 12.24
N LYS A 107 17.21 -7.84 12.93
CA LYS A 107 18.33 -8.76 13.18
C LYS A 107 18.31 -10.03 12.31
N SER A 108 17.13 -10.43 11.82
CA SER A 108 16.99 -11.54 10.87
C SER A 108 17.39 -11.19 9.43
N SER A 109 17.54 -9.89 9.11
CA SER A 109 17.84 -9.39 7.76
C SER A 109 19.33 -9.21 7.47
N ARG A 110 20.21 -9.39 8.46
CA ARG A 110 21.66 -9.15 8.27
C ARG A 110 22.42 -10.40 7.83
N SER A 111 21.94 -11.61 8.13
CA SER A 111 22.49 -12.85 7.56
C SER A 111 21.89 -13.14 6.19
N SER A 112 20.58 -12.92 6.00
CA SER A 112 19.93 -13.13 4.71
C SER A 112 20.42 -12.17 3.61
N ASN A 113 20.81 -10.94 3.97
CA ASN A 113 21.38 -10.01 2.99
C ASN A 113 22.79 -10.43 2.53
N ILE A 114 23.62 -11.00 3.40
CA ILE A 114 24.97 -11.44 3.01
C ILE A 114 24.88 -12.66 2.07
N ASP A 115 23.98 -13.61 2.37
CA ASP A 115 23.75 -14.77 1.52
C ASP A 115 23.11 -14.39 0.18
N PHE A 116 22.20 -13.41 0.17
CA PHE A 116 21.59 -12.87 -1.04
C PHE A 116 22.60 -12.09 -1.90
N GLU A 117 23.46 -11.29 -1.28
CA GLU A 117 24.53 -10.55 -1.96
C GLU A 117 25.56 -11.52 -2.57
N LEU A 118 25.90 -12.60 -1.87
CA LEU A 118 26.75 -13.68 -2.39
C LEU A 118 26.11 -14.47 -3.53
N ASP A 119 24.78 -14.65 -3.54
CA ASP A 119 24.08 -15.32 -4.64
C ASP A 119 23.97 -14.42 -5.88
N ILE A 120 23.66 -13.13 -5.70
CA ILE A 120 23.67 -12.14 -6.78
C ILE A 120 25.07 -12.06 -7.40
N LYS A 121 26.13 -11.95 -6.59
CA LYS A 121 27.50 -11.86 -7.09
C LYS A 121 27.91 -13.11 -7.88
N ARG A 122 27.42 -14.30 -7.49
CA ARG A 122 27.61 -15.55 -8.24
C ARG A 122 26.81 -15.60 -9.55
N LYS A 123 25.61 -15.02 -9.59
CA LYS A 123 24.81 -14.92 -10.81
C LYS A 123 25.40 -13.92 -11.81
N VAL A 124 25.90 -12.77 -11.33
CA VAL A 124 26.58 -11.77 -12.17
C VAL A 124 27.83 -12.36 -12.84
N ARG A 125 28.71 -13.06 -12.10
CA ARG A 125 29.87 -13.75 -12.72
C ARG A 125 29.47 -14.77 -13.78
N ARG A 126 28.38 -15.52 -13.54
CA ARG A 126 27.90 -16.51 -14.53
C ARG A 126 27.38 -15.84 -15.80
N LEU A 127 26.76 -14.66 -15.69
CA LEU A 127 26.33 -13.87 -16.84
C LEU A 127 27.51 -13.25 -17.59
N GLU A 128 28.54 -12.79 -16.87
CA GLU A 128 29.77 -12.24 -17.45
C GLU A 128 30.53 -13.28 -18.27
N VAL A 129 30.72 -14.50 -17.74
CA VAL A 129 31.34 -15.61 -18.49
C VAL A 129 30.53 -15.98 -19.73
N ARG A 130 29.19 -16.00 -19.63
CA ARG A 130 28.31 -16.34 -20.76
C ARG A 130 28.27 -15.25 -21.83
N SER A 131 28.45 -14.00 -21.43
CA SER A 131 28.64 -12.85 -22.31
C SER A 131 29.95 -13.00 -23.09
N ASP A 132 31.06 -13.28 -22.41
CA ASP A 132 32.37 -13.46 -23.06
C ASP A 132 32.37 -14.62 -24.06
N GLU A 133 31.72 -15.73 -23.71
CA GLU A 133 31.52 -16.87 -24.60
C GLU A 133 30.68 -16.50 -25.84
N SER A 134 29.64 -15.67 -25.65
CA SER A 134 28.83 -15.14 -26.75
C SER A 134 29.64 -14.22 -27.67
N TYR A 135 30.47 -13.33 -27.12
CA TYR A 135 31.38 -12.48 -27.90
C TYR A 135 32.39 -13.29 -28.71
N SER A 136 32.94 -14.36 -28.13
CA SER A 136 33.86 -15.25 -28.85
C SER A 136 33.18 -15.97 -30.02
N THR A 137 31.92 -16.38 -29.83
CA THR A 137 31.11 -17.06 -30.85
C THR A 137 30.77 -16.12 -32.00
N ILE A 138 30.36 -14.88 -31.68
CA ILE A 138 30.09 -13.83 -32.66
C ILE A 138 31.35 -13.53 -33.48
N ARG A 139 32.51 -13.39 -32.83
CA ARG A 139 33.79 -13.16 -33.52
C ARG A 139 34.16 -14.31 -34.47
N GLY A 140 33.89 -15.55 -34.07
CA GLY A 140 34.07 -16.72 -34.93
C GLY A 140 33.15 -16.72 -36.14
N LEU A 141 31.90 -16.28 -35.98
CA LEU A 141 30.94 -16.12 -37.09
C LEU A 141 31.37 -15.01 -38.06
N TYR A 142 31.82 -13.85 -37.57
CA TYR A 142 32.34 -12.79 -38.43
C TYR A 142 33.48 -13.26 -39.33
N LYS A 143 34.46 -14.00 -38.79
CA LYS A 143 35.54 -14.58 -39.60
C LYS A 143 35.04 -15.57 -40.66
N LYS A 144 33.97 -16.32 -40.38
CA LYS A 144 33.37 -17.24 -41.35
C LYS A 144 32.67 -16.47 -42.48
N VAL A 145 31.97 -15.39 -42.15
CA VAL A 145 31.32 -14.50 -43.14
C VAL A 145 32.37 -13.84 -44.02
N GLU A 146 33.45 -13.30 -43.44
CA GLU A 146 34.57 -12.70 -44.18
C GLU A 146 35.23 -13.70 -45.14
N ASN A 147 35.44 -14.95 -44.70
CA ASN A 147 35.93 -16.01 -45.59
C ASN A 147 34.95 -16.36 -46.71
N LEU A 148 33.65 -16.36 -46.43
CA LEU A 148 32.60 -16.60 -47.44
C LEU A 148 32.57 -15.47 -48.48
N GLU A 149 32.66 -14.21 -48.07
CA GLU A 149 32.75 -13.05 -48.97
C GLU A 149 33.99 -13.09 -49.85
N ASN A 150 35.14 -13.46 -49.28
CA ASN A 150 36.39 -13.63 -50.04
C ASN A 150 36.28 -14.78 -51.07
N ASN A 151 35.64 -15.89 -50.69
CA ASN A 151 35.42 -17.01 -51.61
C ASN A 151 34.40 -16.65 -52.70
N PHE A 152 33.34 -15.91 -52.35
CA PHE A 152 32.34 -15.44 -53.30
C PHE A 152 32.97 -14.47 -54.32
N SER A 153 33.83 -13.57 -53.86
CA SER A 153 34.58 -12.64 -54.73
C SER A 153 35.48 -13.40 -55.71
N LYS A 154 36.20 -14.43 -55.25
CA LYS A 154 37.00 -15.31 -56.12
C LYS A 154 36.16 -16.08 -57.13
N ILE A 155 35.00 -16.60 -56.71
CA ILE A 155 34.07 -17.28 -57.62
C ILE A 155 33.52 -16.30 -58.66
N GLN A 156 33.15 -15.08 -58.26
CA GLN A 156 32.65 -14.04 -59.14
C GLN A 156 33.70 -13.59 -60.17
N GLU A 157 34.97 -13.47 -59.78
CA GLU A 157 36.07 -13.21 -60.70
C GLU A 157 36.29 -14.38 -61.68
N SER A 158 36.24 -15.62 -61.18
CA SER A 158 36.38 -16.81 -62.03
C SER A 158 35.22 -17.02 -63.00
N THR A 159 34.01 -16.57 -62.65
CA THR A 159 32.83 -16.60 -63.55
C THR A 159 32.85 -15.42 -64.53
N LYS A 160 33.31 -14.22 -64.14
CA LYS A 160 33.53 -13.12 -65.09
C LYS A 160 34.54 -13.48 -66.19
N LEU A 161 35.55 -14.30 -65.87
CA LEU A 161 36.49 -14.85 -66.84
C LEU A 161 35.90 -15.95 -67.75
N SER A 162 34.78 -16.59 -67.35
CA SER A 162 34.10 -17.60 -68.17
C SER A 162 32.87 -17.08 -68.93
N THR A 163 32.50 -15.80 -68.78
CA THR A 163 31.30 -15.21 -69.40
C THR A 163 31.62 -14.15 -70.45
N CYS A 164 32.82 -14.19 -71.05
CA CYS A 164 33.10 -13.57 -72.35
C CYS A 164 32.80 -14.58 -73.46
N GLU A 165 31.57 -15.07 -73.52
CA GLU A 165 30.93 -15.58 -74.74
C GLU A 165 29.45 -15.76 -74.40
N THR A 166 28.58 -15.26 -75.26
CA THR A 166 27.11 -15.29 -75.21
C THR A 166 26.44 -14.05 -74.60
N GLU A 167 26.32 -13.02 -75.44
CA GLU A 167 25.25 -12.01 -75.36
C GLU A 167 23.89 -12.64 -75.68
N VAL A 168 22.89 -12.47 -74.81
CA VAL A 168 21.47 -12.43 -75.21
C VAL A 168 20.72 -11.42 -74.34
N ASN A 169 20.61 -10.22 -74.90
CA ASN A 169 19.42 -9.34 -74.97
C ASN A 169 18.14 -9.81 -74.24
N GLN A 170 17.60 -8.99 -73.33
CA GLN A 170 16.18 -8.58 -73.38
C GLN A 170 15.80 -7.48 -72.37
N ASN A 171 15.14 -6.46 -72.93
CA ASN A 171 14.42 -5.35 -72.31
C ASN A 171 13.26 -5.81 -71.40
N SER A 172 12.97 -5.05 -70.33
CA SER A 172 11.68 -4.33 -70.13
C SER A 172 11.55 -3.70 -68.74
N ILE A 173 11.15 -2.43 -68.72
CA ILE A 173 10.93 -1.50 -67.59
C ILE A 173 9.43 -1.62 -67.12
N PRO A 174 8.88 -0.76 -66.24
CA PRO A 174 8.85 -0.67 -64.76
C PRO A 174 7.44 -0.93 -64.15
N LYS A 175 7.29 -0.78 -62.81
CA LYS A 175 6.03 -0.37 -62.13
C LYS A 175 6.38 0.25 -60.77
N GLU A 176 6.46 1.58 -60.67
CA GLU A 176 5.39 2.54 -60.28
C GLU A 176 4.86 2.34 -58.85
N GLU A 177 5.32 3.26 -57.99
CA GLU A 177 4.75 3.69 -56.72
C GLU A 177 3.32 4.19 -56.90
N ASN A 178 2.49 4.02 -55.87
CA ASN A 178 1.43 4.98 -55.58
C ASN A 178 1.46 5.25 -54.08
N GLU A 179 2.05 6.39 -53.74
CA GLU A 179 1.70 7.17 -52.57
C GLU A 179 0.21 7.54 -52.64
N SER A 180 -0.47 7.50 -51.50
CA SER A 180 -1.66 8.31 -51.29
C SER A 180 -1.52 9.04 -49.97
N GLU A 181 -1.54 10.35 -50.10
CA GLU A 181 -1.45 11.36 -49.07
C GLU A 181 -2.66 11.35 -48.13
N ASP A 182 -2.34 11.59 -46.85
CA ASP A 182 -2.97 12.55 -45.96
C ASP A 182 -4.38 12.27 -45.41
N LYS A 183 -4.40 11.98 -44.10
CA LYS A 183 -5.07 12.81 -43.10
C LYS A 183 -4.36 12.65 -41.77
N SER A 184 -3.45 13.57 -41.49
CA SER A 184 -2.87 13.81 -40.18
C SER A 184 -3.96 14.14 -39.15
N PHE A 185 -4.61 13.10 -38.61
CA PHE A 185 -5.34 13.16 -37.35
C PHE A 185 -4.29 13.21 -36.26
N THR A 186 -4.09 14.36 -35.60
CA THR A 186 -3.27 14.39 -34.38
C THR A 186 -3.98 13.50 -33.34
N PRO A 187 -3.45 12.32 -33.00
CA PRO A 187 -4.13 11.40 -32.10
C PRO A 187 -4.25 12.09 -30.74
N ASN A 188 -5.47 12.13 -30.23
CA ASN A 188 -5.78 12.56 -28.87
C ASN A 188 -4.77 11.90 -27.93
N LYS A 189 -3.91 12.70 -27.29
CA LYS A 189 -2.72 12.21 -26.58
C LYS A 189 -3.12 11.08 -25.64
N ILE A 190 -2.72 9.85 -26.00
CA ILE A 190 -3.06 8.63 -25.29
C ILE A 190 -2.64 8.79 -23.83
N LYS A 191 -3.58 8.54 -22.91
CA LYS A 191 -3.30 8.60 -21.47
C LYS A 191 -3.50 7.23 -20.85
N TYR A 192 -2.57 6.90 -19.97
CA TYR A 192 -2.52 5.61 -19.31
C TYR A 192 -2.73 5.76 -17.80
N LEU A 193 -3.40 4.77 -17.19
CA LEU A 193 -3.62 4.73 -15.74
C LEU A 193 -2.54 3.84 -15.09
N LYS A 194 -1.65 4.45 -14.29
CA LYS A 194 -0.55 3.76 -13.58
C LYS A 194 -0.63 3.92 -12.05
N GLY A 195 0.08 3.02 -11.36
CA GLY A 195 0.38 3.15 -9.93
C GLY A 195 -0.84 2.96 -9.04
N LYS A 196 -1.48 1.79 -9.13
CA LYS A 196 -2.68 1.51 -8.36
C LYS A 196 -2.39 1.18 -6.90
N THR A 197 -3.32 1.56 -6.02
CA THR A 197 -3.35 1.12 -4.61
C THR A 197 -4.79 0.77 -4.29
N GLY A 198 -5.10 -0.53 -4.23
CA GLY A 198 -6.49 -0.99 -4.19
C GLY A 198 -7.20 -0.73 -5.53
N ASP A 199 -8.35 -0.04 -5.45
CA ASP A 199 -9.26 0.33 -6.56
C ASP A 199 -8.99 1.73 -7.15
N LYS A 200 -7.85 2.35 -6.80
CA LYS A 200 -7.53 3.73 -7.19
C LYS A 200 -6.25 3.79 -8.02
N PHE A 201 -6.27 4.57 -9.11
CA PHE A 201 -5.10 4.97 -9.89
C PHE A 201 -4.68 6.40 -9.51
N LYS A 202 -3.41 6.56 -9.15
CA LYS A 202 -2.90 7.83 -8.62
C LYS A 202 -2.56 8.86 -9.68
N ARG A 203 -2.23 8.43 -10.91
CA ARG A 203 -1.78 9.35 -11.97
C ARG A 203 -2.18 8.87 -13.36
N GLU A 204 -2.50 9.83 -14.21
CA GLU A 204 -2.39 9.69 -15.66
C GLU A 204 -0.93 9.85 -16.06
N VAL A 205 -0.45 9.00 -16.95
CA VAL A 205 0.88 9.11 -17.54
C VAL A 205 0.78 9.00 -19.05
N ASP A 206 1.76 9.59 -19.73
CA ASP A 206 1.83 9.63 -21.19
C ASP A 206 2.67 8.47 -21.78
N THR A 207 3.17 7.56 -20.92
CA THR A 207 4.02 6.44 -21.32
C THR A 207 3.39 5.11 -20.93
N GLU A 208 3.53 4.10 -21.78
CA GLU A 208 3.16 2.72 -21.48
C GLU A 208 4.15 2.09 -20.48
N ASP A 209 3.75 1.01 -19.82
CA ASP A 209 4.60 0.11 -19.02
C ASP A 209 3.90 -1.25 -18.90
N HIS A 210 4.57 -2.26 -18.35
CA HIS A 210 4.12 -3.64 -18.27
C HIS A 210 2.80 -3.85 -17.50
N GLU A 211 2.40 -2.92 -16.62
CA GLU A 211 1.25 -3.06 -15.72
C GLU A 211 0.13 -2.04 -15.98
N THR A 212 0.01 -1.60 -17.23
CA THR A 212 -0.74 -0.38 -17.57
C THR A 212 -2.13 -0.66 -18.13
N PHE A 213 -3.09 0.21 -17.80
CA PHE A 213 -4.41 0.25 -18.40
C PHE A 213 -4.53 1.48 -19.33
N TYR A 214 -4.98 1.24 -20.56
CA TYR A 214 -5.26 2.28 -21.55
C TYR A 214 -6.57 2.98 -21.20
N ARG A 215 -6.60 4.32 -21.20
CA ARG A 215 -7.85 5.07 -21.01
C ARG A 215 -8.46 5.41 -22.37
N LEU A 216 -9.60 4.79 -22.66
CA LEU A 216 -10.27 4.83 -23.96
C LEU A 216 -10.94 6.18 -24.25
N GLU A 217 -11.49 6.86 -23.24
CA GLU A 217 -12.24 8.11 -23.48
C GLU A 217 -12.28 9.00 -22.22
N LYS A 218 -12.40 10.32 -22.41
CA LYS A 218 -12.59 11.30 -21.35
C LYS A 218 -13.89 12.06 -21.58
N ASN A 219 -14.97 11.62 -20.94
CA ASN A 219 -16.21 12.40 -20.85
C ASN A 219 -16.29 13.03 -19.45
N GLY A 220 -15.75 14.25 -19.34
CA GLY A 220 -15.72 15.00 -18.08
C GLY A 220 -14.91 14.27 -16.99
N ASN A 221 -15.62 13.85 -15.92
CA ASN A 221 -15.05 13.14 -14.77
C ASN A 221 -15.12 11.62 -14.91
N ILE A 222 -15.65 11.08 -16.01
CA ILE A 222 -15.76 9.64 -16.26
C ILE A 222 -14.79 9.24 -17.38
N GLY A 223 -14.13 8.10 -17.20
CA GLY A 223 -13.31 7.49 -18.24
C GLY A 223 -13.49 5.98 -18.29
N PHE A 224 -13.29 5.41 -19.47
CA PHE A 224 -13.26 3.97 -19.68
C PHE A 224 -11.82 3.47 -19.76
N PHE A 225 -11.57 2.24 -19.32
CA PHE A 225 -10.23 1.66 -19.33
C PHE A 225 -10.20 0.19 -19.69
N GLU A 226 -9.12 -0.23 -20.34
CA GLU A 226 -8.86 -1.61 -20.74
C GLU A 226 -7.39 -1.97 -20.50
N PHE A 227 -7.08 -3.25 -20.29
CA PHE A 227 -5.70 -3.68 -20.08
C PHE A 227 -4.94 -3.61 -21.40
N CYS A 228 -3.79 -2.95 -21.39
CA CYS A 228 -2.91 -2.83 -22.57
C CYS A 228 -1.44 -3.09 -22.25
N GLY A 229 -1.14 -3.58 -21.04
CA GLY A 229 0.24 -3.82 -20.60
C GLY A 229 0.84 -5.11 -21.17
N ASN A 230 2.06 -5.42 -20.72
CA ASN A 230 2.75 -6.66 -21.09
C ASN A 230 2.06 -7.86 -20.43
N GLN A 231 1.56 -8.79 -21.26
CA GLN A 231 0.82 -9.95 -20.80
C GLN A 231 1.66 -10.88 -19.90
N GLU A 232 2.93 -11.12 -20.23
CA GLU A 232 3.81 -12.00 -19.47
C GLU A 232 4.11 -11.44 -18.08
N GLY A 233 4.44 -10.14 -18.02
CA GLY A 233 4.64 -9.43 -16.74
C GLY A 233 3.37 -9.38 -15.90
N ALA A 234 2.22 -9.16 -16.55
CA ALA A 234 0.95 -9.07 -15.86
C ALA A 234 0.48 -10.41 -15.28
N LEU A 235 0.72 -11.52 -15.97
CA LEU A 235 0.45 -12.86 -15.47
C LEU A 235 1.36 -13.22 -14.28
N GLY A 236 2.63 -12.80 -14.28
CA GLY A 236 3.54 -12.99 -13.15
C GLY A 236 3.11 -12.27 -11.87
N ASN A 237 2.36 -11.17 -12.00
CA ASN A 237 1.85 -10.34 -10.91
C ASN A 237 0.31 -10.28 -10.89
N PHE A 238 -0.37 -11.35 -11.32
CA PHE A 238 -1.79 -11.33 -11.66
C PHE A 238 -2.70 -10.70 -10.60
N SER A 239 -2.69 -11.21 -9.37
CA SER A 239 -3.52 -10.67 -8.28
C SER A 239 -3.21 -9.21 -7.96
N ALA A 240 -1.92 -8.85 -8.00
CA ALA A 240 -1.50 -7.49 -7.78
C ALA A 240 -2.03 -6.55 -8.85
N ILE A 241 -2.28 -7.02 -10.09
CA ILE A 241 -2.68 -6.22 -11.27
C ILE A 241 -4.19 -6.26 -11.57
N PHE A 242 -4.90 -7.35 -11.27
CA PHE A 242 -6.29 -7.51 -11.70
C PHE A 242 -7.34 -7.49 -10.57
N ASP A 243 -7.07 -8.01 -9.38
CA ASP A 243 -8.11 -8.29 -8.35
C ASP A 243 -9.08 -7.13 -8.04
N ASN A 244 -8.54 -5.90 -7.99
CA ASN A 244 -9.30 -4.71 -7.59
C ASN A 244 -9.85 -3.90 -8.78
N VAL A 245 -9.50 -4.25 -10.00
CA VAL A 245 -9.76 -3.43 -11.20
C VAL A 245 -10.43 -4.22 -12.32
N CYS A 246 -10.33 -5.56 -12.28
CA CYS A 246 -10.91 -6.47 -13.26
C CYS A 246 -11.65 -7.61 -12.59
N ASP A 247 -12.69 -8.10 -13.26
CA ASP A 247 -13.23 -9.44 -13.08
C ASP A 247 -12.69 -10.32 -14.22
N TYR A 248 -12.39 -11.59 -13.93
CA TYR A 248 -11.74 -12.47 -14.90
C TYR A 248 -12.39 -13.84 -15.01
N GLU A 249 -12.38 -14.39 -16.22
CA GLU A 249 -12.79 -15.76 -16.54
C GLU A 249 -11.58 -16.60 -16.94
N GLY A 250 -11.47 -17.83 -16.42
CA GLY A 250 -10.35 -18.75 -16.70
C GLY A 250 -9.44 -19.02 -15.49
N ASP A 251 -8.40 -19.83 -15.68
CA ASP A 251 -7.39 -20.15 -14.65
C ASP A 251 -6.11 -19.33 -14.86
N PRO A 252 -5.83 -18.31 -14.02
CA PRO A 252 -4.66 -17.46 -14.16
C PRO A 252 -3.33 -18.22 -14.01
N THR A 253 -3.31 -19.38 -13.33
CA THR A 253 -2.07 -20.12 -13.07
C THR A 253 -1.50 -20.80 -14.31
N ARG A 254 -2.32 -21.00 -15.34
CA ARG A 254 -1.95 -21.66 -16.60
C ARG A 254 -2.07 -20.74 -17.82
N ALA A 255 -2.57 -19.55 -17.61
CA ALA A 255 -2.81 -18.59 -18.66
C ALA A 255 -1.50 -18.15 -19.32
N LYS A 256 -1.55 -18.00 -20.64
CA LYS A 256 -0.50 -17.47 -21.52
C LYS A 256 -0.94 -16.18 -22.18
N LYS A 257 -2.25 -15.90 -22.20
CA LYS A 257 -2.83 -14.75 -22.87
C LYS A 257 -3.89 -14.09 -22.00
N ILE A 258 -3.98 -12.76 -22.13
CA ILE A 258 -5.04 -11.94 -21.56
C ILE A 258 -5.86 -11.34 -22.71
N ILE A 259 -7.18 -11.47 -22.65
CA ILE A 259 -8.12 -10.97 -23.64
C ILE A 259 -9.08 -10.01 -22.94
N ASN A 260 -9.19 -8.79 -23.44
CA ASN A 260 -10.20 -7.83 -22.95
C ASN A 260 -11.58 -8.24 -23.48
N ILE A 261 -12.57 -8.37 -22.59
CA ILE A 261 -13.96 -8.68 -22.95
C ILE A 261 -14.82 -7.43 -22.85
N GLU A 262 -14.75 -6.72 -21.72
CA GLU A 262 -15.50 -5.47 -21.50
C GLU A 262 -14.59 -4.40 -20.88
N PRO A 263 -14.68 -3.14 -21.32
CA PRO A 263 -13.99 -2.04 -20.67
C PRO A 263 -14.53 -1.81 -19.26
N GLY A 264 -13.62 -1.45 -18.36
CA GLY A 264 -13.93 -0.93 -17.03
C GLY A 264 -14.23 0.56 -17.09
N GLN A 265 -14.75 1.09 -15.98
CA GLN A 265 -15.07 2.50 -15.83
C GLN A 265 -14.39 3.07 -14.57
N VAL A 266 -13.85 4.28 -14.70
CA VAL A 266 -13.27 5.06 -13.62
C VAL A 266 -13.94 6.43 -13.51
N GLU A 267 -13.95 6.96 -12.29
CA GLU A 267 -14.42 8.30 -11.97
C GLU A 267 -13.32 9.11 -11.28
N LEU A 268 -13.14 10.36 -11.69
CA LEU A 268 -12.16 11.28 -11.12
C LEU A 268 -12.71 11.88 -9.82
N ASN A 269 -12.10 11.50 -8.70
CA ASN A 269 -12.44 11.98 -7.35
C ASN A 269 -11.19 12.58 -6.70
N GLU A 270 -11.24 13.86 -6.32
CA GLU A 270 -10.19 14.54 -5.52
C GLU A 270 -8.74 14.31 -6.03
N GLY A 271 -8.56 14.25 -7.35
CA GLY A 271 -7.23 14.07 -7.98
C GLY A 271 -6.77 12.63 -8.16
N TYR A 272 -7.61 11.62 -7.91
CA TYR A 272 -7.38 10.22 -8.24
C TYR A 272 -8.52 9.62 -9.07
N TRP A 273 -8.18 8.67 -9.95
CA TRP A 273 -9.18 7.90 -10.69
C TRP A 273 -9.56 6.67 -9.89
N LYS A 274 -10.83 6.56 -9.48
CA LYS A 274 -11.36 5.41 -8.74
C LYS A 274 -12.16 4.51 -9.67
N VAL A 275 -11.97 3.20 -9.58
CA VAL A 275 -12.76 2.22 -10.34
C VAL A 275 -14.21 2.26 -9.85
N SER A 276 -15.12 2.60 -10.76
CA SER A 276 -16.58 2.57 -10.55
C SER A 276 -17.21 1.30 -11.14
N LYS A 277 -16.65 0.78 -12.25
CA LYS A 277 -16.98 -0.54 -12.82
C LYS A 277 -15.68 -1.26 -13.16
N LYS A 278 -15.51 -2.51 -12.69
CA LYS A 278 -14.36 -3.34 -13.08
C LYS A 278 -14.41 -3.68 -14.56
N ALA A 279 -13.24 -3.75 -15.19
CA ALA A 279 -13.12 -4.29 -16.55
C ALA A 279 -13.32 -5.81 -16.53
N LYS A 280 -13.77 -6.41 -17.63
CA LYS A 280 -13.90 -7.87 -17.74
C LYS A 280 -12.83 -8.41 -18.67
N ILE A 281 -12.07 -9.40 -18.21
CA ILE A 281 -11.02 -10.05 -18.99
C ILE A 281 -11.21 -11.58 -19.03
N LYS A 282 -10.68 -12.22 -20.06
CA LYS A 282 -10.53 -13.68 -20.15
C LYS A 282 -9.06 -14.04 -20.14
N VAL A 283 -8.71 -15.09 -19.40
CA VAL A 283 -7.36 -15.65 -19.37
C VAL A 283 -7.37 -17.04 -20.00
N GLU A 284 -6.44 -17.28 -20.93
CA GLU A 284 -6.30 -18.52 -21.71
C GLU A 284 -4.85 -19.02 -21.71
#